data_AF-B0S317-F1
#
_entry.id   AF-B0S317-F1
#
_cell.length_a   1.000
_cell.length_b   1.000
_cell.length_c   1.000
_cell.angle_alpha   90.00
_cell.angle_beta   90.00
_cell.angle_gamma   90.00
#
_symmetry.space_group_name_H-M   'P 1'
#
loop_
_entity.id
_entity.type
_entity.pdbx_description
1 polymer ?
#
loop_
_entity_poly.entity_id
_entity_poly.type
_entity_poly.pdbx_seq_one_letter_code
_entity_poly.pdbx_strand_id
1 'polypeptide(L)'
;MSDIVKKNNDYLKIKYSTKHGLTEYKPFQHDILLFETHVAGTTHIEGMDELEKHIHIGDRLEFYRQQNNPYDANAIEIRNDTNVKLGYVPKADNIVFSRLMDAGKLLYGKVISKEILDNWVKIRIEIYLHEI
;
A
#
# COMPACT_ATOMS: atom_id res chain seq x y z
N MET A 1 14.12 11.60 -22.00
CA MET A 1 15.04 10.45 -21.81
C MET A 1 15.81 10.69 -20.53
N SER A 2 15.79 9.73 -19.60
CA SER A 2 16.63 9.72 -18.40
C SER A 2 17.98 9.12 -18.76
N ASP A 3 19.04 9.91 -18.71
CA ASP A 3 20.39 9.39 -18.95
C ASP A 3 20.94 8.77 -17.66
N ILE A 4 21.05 7.44 -17.67
CA ILE A 4 21.68 6.66 -16.62
C ILE A 4 23.19 6.81 -16.77
N VAL A 5 23.82 7.63 -15.93
CA VAL A 5 25.28 7.70 -15.86
C VAL A 5 25.77 6.60 -14.91
N LYS A 6 26.22 5.48 -15.48
CA LYS A 6 27.02 4.49 -14.74
C LYS A 6 28.36 5.13 -14.38
N LYS A 7 28.61 5.33 -13.10
CA LYS A 7 29.95 5.61 -12.57
C LYS A 7 30.50 4.30 -12.02
N ASN A 8 31.79 4.02 -12.25
CA ASN A 8 32.52 2.79 -11.87
C ASN A 8 32.49 2.49 -10.35
N ASN A 9 31.33 2.08 -9.86
CA ASN A 9 31.00 1.37 -8.63
C ASN A 9 29.48 1.28 -8.65
N ASP A 10 28.93 0.18 -9.22
CA ASP A 10 27.57 -0.40 -9.30
C ASP A 10 26.30 0.34 -8.81
N TYR A 11 26.33 1.65 -8.55
CA TYR A 11 25.23 2.46 -8.07
C TYR A 11 24.80 3.43 -9.16
N LEU A 12 23.53 3.32 -9.55
CA LEU A 12 22.91 4.28 -10.46
C LEU A 12 22.51 5.53 -9.66
N LYS A 13 23.28 6.60 -9.81
CA LYS A 13 22.87 7.92 -9.33
C LYS A 13 21.94 8.55 -10.37
N ILE A 14 20.63 8.51 -10.13
CA ILE A 14 19.68 9.25 -10.96
C ILE A 14 19.96 10.75 -10.75
N LYS A 15 20.43 11.42 -11.80
CA LYS A 15 20.52 12.88 -11.84
C LYS A 15 19.31 13.39 -12.60
N TYR A 16 18.43 14.11 -11.92
CA TYR A 16 17.43 14.92 -12.59
C TYR A 16 18.13 16.17 -13.14
N SER A 17 18.38 16.22 -14.45
CA SER A 17 18.80 17.46 -15.11
C SER A 17 17.58 18.20 -15.61
N THR A 18 17.18 19.26 -14.92
CA THR A 18 16.26 20.25 -15.51
C THR A 18 17.08 21.12 -16.48
N LYS A 19 17.29 20.64 -17.71
CA LYS A 19 17.76 21.48 -18.82
C LYS A 19 16.55 21.96 -19.60
N HIS A 20 16.44 23.28 -19.74
CA HIS A 20 15.36 24.02 -20.39
C HIS A 20 14.78 23.37 -21.67
N GLY A 21 13.45 23.42 -21.75
CA GLY A 21 12.67 23.12 -22.95
C GLY A 21 11.39 22.42 -22.55
N LEU A 22 10.32 23.19 -22.35
CA LEU A 22 8.95 22.72 -22.06
C LEU A 22 8.53 21.66 -23.08
N THR A 23 8.80 20.40 -22.76
CA THR A 23 8.12 19.24 -23.31
C THR A 23 7.46 18.62 -22.10
N GLU A 24 6.16 18.84 -21.97
CA GLU A 24 5.32 18.28 -20.94
C GLU A 24 5.31 16.75 -21.07
N TYR A 25 6.37 16.10 -20.58
CA TYR A 25 6.25 14.74 -20.11
C TYR A 25 5.38 14.86 -18.86
N LYS A 26 4.05 14.80 -19.06
CA LYS A 26 3.12 14.59 -17.95
C LYS A 26 3.69 13.39 -17.20
N PRO A 27 4.19 13.55 -15.95
CA PRO A 27 4.67 12.41 -15.19
C PRO A 27 3.56 11.37 -15.25
N PHE A 28 3.91 10.14 -15.62
CA PHE A 28 2.96 9.07 -15.83
C PHE A 28 2.04 9.00 -14.61
N GLN A 29 0.77 9.37 -14.76
CA GLN A 29 -0.29 9.16 -13.77
C GLN A 29 -0.52 7.64 -13.67
N HIS A 30 0.42 6.95 -13.05
CA HIS A 30 0.38 5.53 -12.83
C HIS A 30 0.59 5.31 -11.34
N ASP A 31 -0.28 4.52 -10.74
CA ASP A 31 -0.14 4.10 -9.37
C ASP A 31 1.21 3.38 -9.19
N ILE A 32 1.97 3.79 -8.18
CA ILE A 32 3.31 3.26 -7.93
C ILE A 32 3.19 2.12 -6.92
N LEU A 33 3.50 0.89 -7.34
CA LEU A 33 3.63 -0.24 -6.42
C LEU A 33 4.79 0.03 -5.46
N LEU A 34 4.48 0.08 -4.16
CA LEU A 34 5.47 0.32 -3.11
C LEU A 34 5.96 -0.98 -2.48
N PHE A 35 5.05 -1.93 -2.23
CA PHE A 35 5.34 -3.10 -1.39
C PHE A 35 4.27 -4.19 -1.48
N GLU A 36 4.67 -5.44 -1.29
CA GLU A 36 3.76 -6.58 -1.09
C GLU A 36 3.75 -6.99 0.39
N THR A 37 2.56 -7.20 0.96
CA THR A 37 2.39 -7.68 2.33
C THR A 37 1.09 -8.48 2.48
N HIS A 38 0.57 -8.59 3.71
CA HIS A 38 -0.68 -9.24 4.06
C HIS A 38 -1.51 -8.35 4.99
N VAL A 39 -2.81 -8.62 5.08
CA VAL A 39 -3.68 -7.99 6.09
C VAL A 39 -3.45 -8.69 7.43
N ALA A 40 -3.03 -7.93 8.45
CA ALA A 40 -2.87 -8.42 9.81
C ALA A 40 -4.17 -8.28 10.61
N GLY A 41 -4.35 -9.17 11.59
CA GLY A 41 -5.46 -9.11 12.53
C GLY A 41 -6.80 -9.61 12.00
N THR A 42 -6.82 -10.33 10.87
CA THR A 42 -8.04 -10.93 10.29
C THR A 42 -8.76 -11.87 11.27
N THR A 43 -8.01 -12.53 12.16
CA THR A 43 -8.53 -13.37 13.25
C THR A 43 -9.40 -12.65 14.27
N HIS A 44 -9.32 -11.32 14.34
CA HIS A 44 -10.09 -10.49 15.29
C HIS A 44 -11.32 -9.85 14.64
N ILE A 45 -11.60 -10.18 13.38
CA ILE A 45 -12.77 -9.68 12.66
C ILE A 45 -13.90 -10.70 12.79
N GLU A 46 -14.98 -10.30 13.44
CA GLU A 46 -16.19 -11.13 13.53
C GLU A 46 -16.81 -11.32 12.14
N GLY A 47 -17.15 -12.57 11.79
CA GLY A 47 -17.73 -12.89 10.48
C GLY A 47 -16.74 -12.85 9.32
N MET A 48 -15.43 -12.93 9.58
CA MET A 48 -14.39 -12.93 8.54
C MET A 48 -14.62 -14.02 7.48
N ASP A 49 -15.13 -15.19 7.85
CA ASP A 49 -15.40 -16.30 6.93
C ASP A 49 -16.50 -15.97 5.91
N GLU A 50 -17.49 -15.17 6.28
CA GLU A 50 -18.53 -14.67 5.37
C GLU A 50 -18.02 -13.48 4.57
N LEU A 51 -17.23 -12.61 5.19
CA LEU A 51 -16.63 -11.45 4.54
C LEU A 51 -15.67 -11.86 3.44
N GLU A 52 -14.87 -12.91 3.66
CA GLU A 52 -13.93 -13.48 2.70
C GLU A 52 -14.58 -13.77 1.35
N LYS A 53 -15.81 -14.28 1.35
CA LYS A 53 -16.55 -14.64 0.13
C LYS A 53 -16.80 -13.44 -0.78
N HIS A 54 -16.74 -12.23 -0.22
CA HIS A 54 -16.94 -10.97 -0.92
C HIS A 54 -15.62 -10.27 -1.25
N ILE A 55 -14.48 -10.84 -0.87
CA ILE A 55 -13.14 -10.35 -1.20
C ILE A 55 -12.64 -11.10 -2.43
N HIS A 56 -12.28 -10.36 -3.46
CA HIS A 56 -11.81 -10.88 -4.74
C HIS A 56 -10.42 -10.36 -5.08
N ILE A 57 -9.68 -11.14 -5.88
CA ILE A 57 -8.39 -10.71 -6.39
C ILE A 57 -8.60 -9.47 -7.26
N GLY A 58 -7.81 -8.44 -7.01
CA GLY A 58 -7.89 -7.15 -7.68
C GLY A 58 -8.72 -6.10 -6.96
N ASP A 59 -9.45 -6.47 -5.91
CA ASP A 59 -10.23 -5.53 -5.13
C ASP A 59 -9.35 -4.44 -4.52
N ARG A 60 -9.84 -3.21 -4.63
CA ARG A 60 -9.21 -2.04 -4.02
C ARG A 60 -9.57 -1.99 -2.54
N LEU A 61 -8.57 -1.70 -1.72
CA LEU A 61 -8.69 -1.56 -0.28
C LEU A 61 -8.28 -0.15 0.12
N GLU A 62 -9.08 0.46 0.99
CA GLU A 62 -8.88 1.82 1.48
C GLU A 62 -8.14 1.81 2.81
N PHE A 63 -7.18 2.73 2.96
CA PHE A 63 -6.30 2.81 4.12
C PHE A 63 -6.66 4.01 4.99
N TYR A 64 -6.80 3.78 6.30
CA TYR A 64 -7.19 4.78 7.28
C TYR A 64 -6.13 4.90 8.38
N ARG A 65 -5.53 6.08 8.53
CA ARG A 65 -4.58 6.34 9.62
C ARG A 65 -5.28 6.42 10.98
N GLN A 66 -4.72 5.72 11.95
CA GLN A 66 -5.14 5.80 13.35
C GLN A 66 -3.98 6.28 14.25
N GLN A 67 -3.67 7.58 14.21
CA GLN A 67 -2.56 8.16 14.98
C GLN A 67 -2.74 8.00 16.51
N ASN A 68 -3.99 7.98 17.00
CA ASN A 68 -4.32 7.85 18.41
C ASN A 68 -4.63 6.40 18.83
N ASN A 69 -4.19 5.41 18.05
CA ASN A 69 -4.38 4.01 18.42
C ASN A 69 -3.52 3.68 19.65
N PRO A 70 -4.10 3.12 20.73
CA PRO A 70 -3.38 2.91 22.00
C PRO A 70 -2.30 1.83 21.93
N TYR A 71 -2.32 0.95 20.92
CA TYR A 71 -1.39 -0.18 20.78
C TYR A 71 -0.28 0.09 19.76
N ASP A 72 -0.54 0.96 18.79
CA ASP A 72 0.39 1.28 17.71
C ASP A 72 0.11 2.64 17.04
N ALA A 73 0.96 3.63 17.30
CA ALA A 73 0.84 4.97 16.70
C ALA A 73 0.96 4.98 15.15
N ASN A 74 1.54 3.93 14.56
CA ASN A 74 1.66 3.77 13.11
C ASN A 74 0.50 2.97 12.50
N ALA A 75 -0.54 2.64 13.27
CA ALA A 75 -1.66 1.83 12.80
C ALA A 75 -2.30 2.41 11.53
N ILE A 76 -2.44 1.55 10.53
CA ILE A 76 -3.15 1.81 9.29
C ILE A 76 -4.23 0.74 9.18
N GLU A 77 -5.47 1.14 9.38
CA GLU A 77 -6.62 0.26 9.25
C GLU A 77 -6.96 0.06 7.76
N ILE A 78 -7.26 -1.18 7.39
CA ILE A 78 -7.59 -1.58 6.04
C ILE A 78 -9.09 -1.87 5.97
N ARG A 79 -9.76 -1.25 5.00
CA ARG A 79 -11.19 -1.45 4.73
C ARG A 79 -11.42 -1.78 3.26
N ASN A 80 -12.54 -2.45 2.95
CA ASN A 80 -13.01 -2.60 1.57
C ASN A 80 -13.76 -1.33 1.10
N ASP A 81 -14.26 -1.37 -0.13
CA ASP A 81 -15.06 -0.33 -0.78
C ASP A 81 -16.38 0.00 -0.07
N THR A 82 -16.95 -0.97 0.65
CA THR A 82 -18.16 -0.81 1.49
C THR A 82 -17.84 -0.31 2.91
N ASN A 83 -16.59 0.13 3.14
CA ASN A 83 -16.11 0.67 4.42
C ASN A 83 -16.12 -0.34 5.59
N VAL A 84 -16.14 -1.64 5.26
CA VAL A 84 -16.02 -2.74 6.23
C VAL A 84 -14.55 -3.00 6.50
N LYS A 85 -14.20 -3.11 7.78
CA LYS A 85 -12.84 -3.36 8.25
C LYS A 85 -12.40 -4.80 7.96
N LEU A 86 -11.24 -4.94 7.33
CA LEU A 86 -10.60 -6.23 7.06
C LEU A 86 -9.43 -6.53 8.01
N GLY A 87 -8.85 -5.48 8.60
CA GLY A 87 -7.70 -5.62 9.49
C GLY A 87 -6.78 -4.41 9.43
N TYR A 88 -5.48 -4.66 9.47
CA TYR A 88 -4.44 -3.63 9.51
C TYR A 88 -3.26 -3.96 8.60
N VAL A 89 -2.51 -2.93 8.21
CA VAL A 89 -1.13 -3.14 7.71
C VAL A 89 -0.29 -3.70 8.86
N PRO A 90 0.52 -4.75 8.65
CA PRO A 90 1.30 -5.36 9.71
C PRO A 90 2.21 -4.35 10.41
N LYS A 91 2.33 -4.45 11.73
CA LYS A 91 3.15 -3.54 12.55
C LYS A 91 4.63 -3.49 12.13
N ALA A 92 5.14 -4.59 11.57
CA ALA A 92 6.50 -4.65 11.05
C ALA A 92 6.70 -3.78 9.79
N ASP A 93 5.65 -3.56 9.01
CA ASP A 93 5.72 -2.92 7.69
C ASP A 93 5.17 -1.49 7.70
N ASN A 94 4.32 -1.14 8.68
CA ASN A 94 3.50 0.07 8.63
C ASN A 94 4.24 1.41 8.80
N ILE A 95 5.50 1.41 9.27
CA ILE A 95 6.23 2.64 9.62
C ILE A 95 6.43 3.58 8.43
N VAL A 96 6.79 3.04 7.27
CA VAL A 96 7.03 3.87 6.08
C VAL A 96 5.71 4.40 5.52
N PHE A 97 4.70 3.54 5.47
CA PHE A 97 3.38 3.90 4.95
C PHE A 97 2.66 4.92 5.85
N SER A 98 2.79 4.80 7.17
CA SER A 98 2.20 5.75 8.12
C SER A 98 2.76 7.15 7.88
N ARG A 99 4.08 7.27 7.72
CA ARG A 99 4.77 8.54 7.43
C ARG A 99 4.38 9.13 6.09
N LEU A 100 4.23 8.30 5.06
CA LEU A 100 3.76 8.76 3.74
C LEU A 100 2.34 9.34 3.86
N MET A 101 1.42 8.64 4.53
CA MET A 101 0.06 9.12 4.75
C MET A 101 0.02 10.38 5.63
N ASP A 102 0.85 10.43 6.68
CA ASP A 102 0.98 11.60 7.55
C ASP A 102 1.55 12.82 6.78
N ALA A 103 2.32 12.58 5.71
CA ALA A 103 2.78 13.60 4.77
C ALA A 103 1.77 13.95 3.66
N GLY A 104 0.53 13.42 3.74
CA GLY A 104 -0.54 13.69 2.79
C GLY A 104 -0.49 12.85 1.51
N LYS A 105 0.28 11.75 1.48
CA LYS A 105 0.30 10.83 0.35
C LYS A 105 -0.88 9.87 0.41
N LEU A 106 -1.60 9.73 -0.70
CA LEU A 106 -2.73 8.83 -0.80
C LEU A 106 -2.24 7.42 -1.12
N LEU A 107 -2.41 6.49 -0.17
CA LEU A 107 -2.06 5.09 -0.35
C LEU A 107 -3.34 4.24 -0.41
N TYR A 108 -3.27 3.12 -1.13
CA TYR A 108 -4.33 2.12 -1.15
C TYR A 108 -3.74 0.71 -1.28
N GLY A 109 -4.55 -0.29 -0.97
CA GLY A 109 -4.20 -1.70 -1.12
C GLY A 109 -4.89 -2.33 -2.33
N LYS A 110 -4.30 -3.39 -2.90
CA LYS A 110 -4.95 -4.26 -3.89
C LYS A 110 -4.80 -5.70 -3.47
N VAL A 111 -5.91 -6.46 -3.46
CA VAL A 111 -5.85 -7.90 -3.12
C VAL A 111 -5.13 -8.66 -4.23
N ILE A 112 -4.10 -9.42 -3.88
CA ILE A 112 -3.37 -10.27 -4.83
C ILE A 112 -3.67 -11.76 -4.65
N SER A 113 -4.02 -12.19 -3.43
CA SER A 113 -4.50 -13.55 -3.16
C SER A 113 -5.20 -13.62 -1.81
N LYS A 114 -6.03 -14.65 -1.66
CA LYS A 114 -6.68 -15.02 -0.39
C LYS A 114 -6.59 -16.53 -0.20
N GLU A 115 -6.31 -16.95 1.03
CA GLU A 115 -6.21 -18.35 1.44
C GLU A 115 -6.97 -18.55 2.75
N ILE A 116 -7.82 -19.58 2.81
CA ILE A 116 -8.46 -20.01 4.05
C ILE A 116 -7.52 -21.01 4.73
N LEU A 117 -7.08 -20.71 5.94
CA LEU A 117 -6.16 -21.50 6.73
C LEU A 117 -6.83 -21.87 8.05
N ASP A 118 -7.34 -23.10 8.14
CA ASP A 118 -8.11 -23.62 9.27
C ASP A 118 -9.21 -22.65 9.73
N ASN A 119 -8.89 -21.80 10.71
CA ASN A 119 -9.81 -20.88 11.39
C ASN A 119 -9.53 -19.40 11.06
N TRP A 120 -8.74 -19.09 10.04
CA TRP A 120 -8.47 -17.71 9.67
C TRP A 120 -8.22 -17.51 8.18
N VAL A 121 -8.43 -16.28 7.73
CA VAL A 121 -8.26 -15.89 6.34
C VAL A 121 -6.99 -15.09 6.19
N LYS A 122 -6.09 -15.59 5.33
CA LYS A 122 -4.87 -14.90 4.94
C LYS A 122 -5.13 -14.13 3.66
N ILE A 123 -5.07 -12.81 3.72
CA ILE A 123 -5.23 -11.94 2.56
C ILE A 123 -3.88 -11.31 2.26
N ARG A 124 -3.33 -11.57 1.08
CA ARG A 124 -2.14 -10.88 0.59
C ARG A 124 -2.56 -9.67 -0.23
N ILE A 125 -1.81 -8.58 -0.07
CA ILE A 125 -2.09 -7.31 -0.73
C ILE A 125 -0.81 -6.68 -1.27
N GLU A 126 -0.98 -5.86 -2.29
CA GLU A 126 0.00 -4.88 -2.75
C GLU A 126 -0.40 -3.49 -2.25
N ILE A 127 0.57 -2.68 -1.81
CA ILE A 127 0.37 -1.30 -1.40
C ILE A 127 0.84 -0.38 -2.52
N TYR A 128 -0.01 0.55 -2.92
CA TYR A 128 0.24 1.51 -3.98
C TYR A 128 0.19 2.94 -3.47
N LEU A 129 1.03 3.80 -4.06
CA LEU A 129 0.90 5.26 -3.98
C LEU A 129 0.07 5.75 -5.17
N HIS A 130 -1.03 6.44 -4.88
CA HIS A 130 -1.85 7.09 -5.88
C HIS A 130 -1.31 8.49 -6.20
N GLU A 131 -0.95 8.73 -7.47
CA GLU A 131 -0.60 10.07 -7.96
C GLU A 131 -1.87 10.77 -8.49
N ILE A 132 -2.13 11.97 -7.97
CA ILE A 132 -3.24 12.86 -8.40
C ILE A 132 -2.73 13.84 -9.43
#